data_AF-A0A380G2M5-F1
#
_entry.id   AF-A0A380G2M5-F1
#
_cell.length_a   1.000
_cell.length_b   1.000
_cell.length_c   1.000
_cell.angle_alpha   90.00
_cell.angle_beta   90.00
_cell.angle_gamma   90.00
#
_symmetry.space_group_name_H-M   'P 1'
#
loop_
_entity.id
_entity.type
_entity.pdbx_description
1 polymer ?
#
loop_
_entity_poly.entity_id
_entity_poly.type
_entity_poly.pdbx_seq_one_letter_code
_entity_poly.pdbx_strand_id
1 'polypeptide(L)'
;MIKVDQQYFELIEDYRDCFDEELFASRYSDILDKYDFVVGDFGYDQLRLKGFYKDSNKKAEISKRFSSIQDYILEYCNFGCPYFVVRHLSNKEVTNLDTEKEDVITDKEDKLHDVKIKPTIQNVEKKRNDE
;
A
#
# COMPACT_ATOMS: atom_id res chain seq x y z
N MET A 1 -2.45 -2.21 -0.55
CA MET A 1 -2.84 -3.45 0.14
C MET A 1 -2.32 -4.61 -0.68
N ILE A 2 -1.67 -5.55 -0.03
CA ILE A 2 -1.12 -6.77 -0.62
C ILE A 2 -2.06 -7.90 -0.24
N LYS A 3 -2.38 -8.80 -1.17
CA LYS A 3 -3.27 -9.93 -0.88
C LYS A 3 -2.52 -11.23 -1.05
N VAL A 4 -2.36 -11.96 0.05
CA VAL A 4 -1.77 -13.30 0.03
C VAL A 4 -2.79 -14.27 0.60
N ASP A 5 -3.16 -15.26 -0.21
CA ASP A 5 -4.23 -16.21 0.09
C ASP A 5 -5.56 -15.53 0.44
N GLN A 6 -5.99 -15.66 1.70
CA GLN A 6 -7.22 -15.09 2.26
C GLN A 6 -6.94 -13.91 3.20
N GLN A 7 -5.67 -13.52 3.29
CA GLN A 7 -5.19 -12.50 4.20
C GLN A 7 -4.80 -11.23 3.45
N TYR A 8 -4.95 -10.10 4.13
CA TYR A 8 -4.59 -8.79 3.61
C TYR A 8 -3.44 -8.23 4.42
N PHE A 9 -2.46 -7.66 3.72
CA PHE A 9 -1.26 -7.10 4.30
C PHE A 9 -1.07 -5.64 3.88
N GLU A 10 -0.49 -4.88 4.79
CA GLU A 10 -0.05 -3.51 4.57
C GLU A 10 1.47 -3.46 4.69
N LEU A 11 2.13 -2.89 3.68
CA LEU A 11 3.57 -2.65 3.74
C LEU A 11 3.83 -1.46 4.65
N ILE A 12 4.53 -1.71 5.75
CA ILE A 12 4.88 -0.70 6.76
C ILE A 12 6.26 -0.12 6.46
N GLU A 13 7.20 -0.97 6.07
CA GLU A 13 8.56 -0.58 5.78
C GLU A 13 9.13 -1.45 4.66
N ASP A 14 9.86 -0.82 3.75
CA ASP A 14 10.64 -1.49 2.72
C ASP A 14 12.03 -0.86 2.68
N TYR A 15 13.02 -1.64 3.09
CA TYR A 15 14.40 -1.22 3.07
C TYR A 15 15.09 -1.78 1.82
N ARG A 16 15.54 -0.85 0.97
CA ARG A 16 16.19 -1.11 -0.34
C ARG A 16 15.25 -1.66 -1.42
N ASP A 17 13.96 -1.33 -1.36
CA ASP A 17 12.96 -1.67 -2.38
C ASP A 17 12.98 -3.17 -2.72
N CYS A 18 13.05 -4.01 -1.69
CA CYS A 18 13.26 -5.45 -1.80
C CYS A 18 11.96 -6.26 -1.67
N PHE A 19 10.86 -5.59 -1.38
CA PHE A 19 9.57 -6.23 -1.27
C PHE A 19 9.07 -6.68 -2.66
N ASP A 20 8.81 -7.97 -2.79
CA ASP A 20 8.22 -8.59 -3.96
C ASP A 20 7.00 -9.41 -3.50
N GLU A 21 5.82 -9.05 -4.01
CA GLU A 21 4.55 -9.68 -3.64
C GLU A 21 4.49 -11.16 -4.05
N GLU A 22 5.03 -11.53 -5.21
CA GLU A 22 5.04 -12.91 -5.68
C GLU A 22 5.99 -13.76 -4.83
N LEU A 23 7.18 -13.22 -4.52
CA LEU A 23 8.14 -13.90 -3.67
C LEU A 23 7.61 -14.06 -2.24
N PHE A 24 7.01 -13.01 -1.69
CA PHE A 24 6.38 -13.05 -0.37
C PHE A 24 5.28 -14.11 -0.32
N ALA A 25 4.35 -14.10 -1.29
CA ALA A 25 3.28 -15.08 -1.38
C ALA A 25 3.81 -16.52 -1.49
N SER A 26 4.87 -16.74 -2.28
CA SER A 26 5.46 -18.07 -2.46
C SER A 26 6.10 -18.66 -1.20
N ARG A 27 6.57 -17.80 -0.29
CA ARG A 27 7.21 -18.19 0.98
C ARG A 27 6.28 -18.10 2.17
N TYR A 28 5.14 -17.45 2.01
CA TYR A 28 4.14 -17.32 3.05
C TYR A 28 3.63 -18.70 3.48
N SER A 29 3.28 -18.82 4.75
CA SER A 29 2.79 -20.07 5.33
C SER A 29 1.76 -19.75 6.41
N ASP A 30 0.70 -20.55 6.47
CA ASP A 30 -0.41 -20.41 7.43
C ASP A 30 0.03 -20.32 8.90
N ILE A 31 1.23 -20.81 9.24
CA ILE A 31 1.79 -20.65 10.58
C ILE A 31 2.02 -19.17 10.95
N LEU A 32 2.10 -18.29 9.95
CA LEU A 32 2.29 -16.86 10.10
C LEU A 32 0.99 -16.11 10.40
N ASP A 33 -0.18 -16.69 10.09
CA ASP A 33 -1.51 -16.07 10.29
C ASP A 33 -1.78 -15.70 11.76
N LYS A 34 -1.09 -16.35 12.70
CA LYS A 34 -1.23 -16.06 14.12
C LYS A 34 -0.54 -14.77 14.56
N TYR A 35 0.31 -14.16 13.73
CA TYR A 35 1.09 -12.98 14.06
C TYR A 35 0.45 -11.71 13.50
N ASP A 36 0.66 -10.59 14.17
CA ASP A 36 0.14 -9.29 13.74
C ASP A 36 1.04 -8.64 12.67
N PHE A 37 2.33 -9.00 12.67
CA PHE A 37 3.36 -8.47 11.76
C PHE A 37 4.21 -9.60 11.22
N VAL A 38 4.68 -9.45 9.98
CA VAL A 38 5.65 -10.35 9.35
C VAL A 38 6.81 -9.51 8.83
N VAL A 39 8.02 -9.92 9.21
CA VAL A 39 9.27 -9.35 8.71
C VAL A 39 9.83 -10.30 7.68
N GLY A 40 10.13 -9.79 6.49
CA GLY A 40 10.87 -10.48 5.46
C GLY A 40 12.30 -9.97 5.42
N ASP A 41 13.29 -10.83 5.60
CA ASP A 41 14.69 -10.47 5.54
C ASP A 41 15.46 -11.40 4.58
N PHE A 42 16.47 -10.88 3.89
CA PHE A 42 17.24 -11.65 2.90
C PHE A 42 18.56 -12.15 3.50
N GLY A 43 18.56 -13.41 3.94
CA GLY A 43 19.76 -14.11 4.38
C GLY A 43 20.33 -14.96 3.25
N TYR A 44 21.57 -14.71 2.82
CA TYR A 44 22.22 -15.45 1.73
C TYR A 44 21.35 -15.51 0.45
N ASP A 45 20.77 -14.37 0.08
CA ASP A 45 19.84 -14.23 -1.06
C ASP A 45 18.56 -15.08 -0.96
N GLN A 46 18.23 -15.59 0.22
CA GLN A 46 16.98 -16.29 0.48
C GLN A 46 16.08 -15.46 1.39
N LEU A 47 14.84 -15.26 0.94
CA LEU A 47 13.81 -14.63 1.75
C LEU A 47 13.46 -15.51 2.96
N ARG A 48 13.60 -14.94 4.15
CA ARG A 48 13.20 -15.53 5.43
C ARG A 48 12.03 -14.74 5.97
N LEU A 49 10.97 -15.42 6.37
CA LEU A 49 9.80 -14.78 6.98
C LEU A 49 9.77 -15.08 8.48
N LYS A 50 9.62 -14.02 9.27
CA LYS A 50 9.52 -14.09 10.73
C LYS A 50 8.29 -13.33 11.22
N GLY A 51 7.45 -14.01 11.99
CA GLY A 51 6.25 -13.42 12.56
C GLY A 51 6.48 -12.77 13.94
N PHE A 52 5.85 -11.62 14.15
CA PHE A 52 5.87 -10.83 15.39
C PHE A 52 4.46 -10.41 15.81
N TYR A 53 4.25 -10.31 17.11
CA TYR A 53 3.04 -9.81 17.74
C TYR A 53 3.14 -8.32 18.01
N LYS A 54 1.99 -7.67 18.10
CA LYS A 54 1.91 -6.31 18.66
C LYS A 54 2.38 -6.27 20.11
N ASP A 55 2.98 -5.14 20.51
CA ASP A 55 3.49 -4.93 21.86
C ASP A 55 2.41 -4.98 22.96
N SER A 56 1.14 -4.70 22.59
CA SER A 56 0.01 -4.79 23.51
C SER A 56 -0.37 -6.22 23.90
N ASN A 57 0.15 -7.25 23.21
CA ASN A 57 -0.10 -8.63 23.53
C ASN A 57 0.73 -9.10 24.74
N LYS A 58 0.14 -9.07 25.93
CA LYS A 58 0.79 -9.49 27.18
C LYS A 58 1.23 -10.97 27.20
N LYS A 59 0.66 -11.82 26.32
CA LYS A 59 1.04 -13.23 26.20
C LYS A 59 2.20 -13.46 25.22
N ALA A 60 2.58 -12.45 24.45
CA ALA A 60 3.69 -12.55 23.51
C ALA A 60 5.03 -12.51 24.26
N GLU A 61 5.91 -13.46 23.92
CA GLU A 61 7.32 -13.42 24.28
C GLU A 61 7.95 -12.11 23.80
N ILE A 62 8.83 -11.52 24.61
CA ILE A 62 9.45 -10.22 24.33
C ILE A 62 10.20 -10.25 22.98
N SER A 63 10.87 -11.36 22.66
CA SER A 63 11.60 -11.56 21.39
C SER A 63 10.71 -11.71 20.15
N LYS A 64 9.39 -11.77 20.32
CA LYS A 64 8.40 -11.86 19.24
C LYS A 64 7.50 -10.63 19.24
N ARG A 65 7.94 -9.52 19.82
CA ARG A 65 7.18 -8.27 19.86
C ARG A 65 7.62 -7.34 18.74
N PHE A 66 6.74 -6.41 18.35
CA PHE A 66 7.05 -5.40 17.35
C PHE A 66 8.30 -4.59 17.72
N SER A 67 8.41 -4.20 19.00
CA SER A 67 9.61 -3.53 19.54
C SER A 67 10.93 -4.30 19.38
N SER A 68 10.87 -5.64 19.29
CA SER A 68 12.06 -6.48 19.11
C SER A 68 12.45 -6.72 17.64
N ILE A 69 11.67 -6.23 16.68
CA ILE A 69 11.96 -6.39 15.25
C ILE A 69 13.32 -5.77 14.91
N GLN A 70 13.60 -4.58 15.46
CA GLN A 70 14.87 -3.90 15.22
C GLN A 70 16.06 -4.73 15.70
N ASP A 71 15.95 -5.31 16.90
CA ASP A 71 16.98 -6.18 17.46
C ASP A 71 17.15 -7.45 16.61
N TYR A 72 16.05 -8.04 16.14
CA TYR A 72 16.09 -9.19 15.23
C TYR A 72 16.83 -8.86 13.93
N ILE A 73 16.55 -7.72 13.31
CA ILE A 73 17.24 -7.31 12.07
C ILE A 73 18.73 -7.10 12.35
N LEU A 74 19.09 -6.43 13.45
CA LEU A 74 20.50 -6.20 13.80
C LEU A 74 21.27 -7.49 14.10
N GLU A 75 20.61 -8.49 14.70
CA GLU A 75 21.24 -9.75 15.08
C GLU A 75 21.36 -10.73 13.91
N TYR A 76 20.34 -10.79 13.03
CA TYR A 76 20.23 -11.82 11.99
C TYR A 76 20.41 -11.31 10.56
N CYS A 77 20.26 -10.01 10.31
CA CYS A 77 20.43 -9.36 9.01
C CYS A 77 21.80 -8.65 9.00
N ASN A 78 22.72 -9.12 8.15
CA ASN A 78 24.05 -8.50 8.02
C ASN A 78 23.94 -7.01 7.61
N PHE A 79 25.03 -6.25 7.74
CA PHE A 79 25.05 -4.85 7.29
C PHE A 79 24.59 -4.71 5.82
N GLY A 80 23.56 -3.89 5.60
CA GLY A 80 22.99 -3.67 4.27
C GLY A 80 22.13 -4.82 3.75
N CYS A 81 21.78 -5.79 4.59
CA CYS A 81 20.79 -6.80 4.28
C CYS A 81 19.42 -6.13 3.99
N PRO A 82 18.82 -6.38 2.80
CA PRO A 82 17.49 -5.88 2.50
C PRO A 82 16.46 -6.56 3.38
N TYR A 83 15.45 -5.80 3.81
CA TYR A 83 14.34 -6.33 4.58
C TYR A 83 13.08 -5.50 4.34
N PHE A 84 11.93 -6.09 4.64
CA PHE A 84 10.65 -5.42 4.63
C PHE A 84 9.82 -5.85 5.84
N VAL A 85 8.86 -5.00 6.22
CA VAL A 85 7.92 -5.28 7.31
C VAL A 85 6.51 -5.08 6.78
N VAL A 86 5.70 -6.13 6.88
CA VAL A 86 4.28 -6.08 6.56
C VAL A 86 3.43 -6.30 7.81
N ARG A 87 2.30 -5.61 7.88
CA ARG A 87 1.30 -5.75 8.94
C ARG A 87 0.11 -6.53 8.41
N HIS A 88 -0.39 -7.44 9.22
CA HIS A 88 -1.62 -8.16 8.93
C HIS A 88 -2.82 -7.25 9.19
N LEU A 89 -3.70 -7.12 8.20
CA LEU A 89 -4.91 -6.31 8.29
C LEU A 89 -6.08 -7.16 8.77
N SER A 90 -6.83 -6.62 9.73
CA SER A 90 -8.08 -7.24 10.14
C SER A 90 -9.19 -6.99 9.12
N ASN A 91 -10.19 -7.88 9.02
CA ASN A 91 -11.32 -7.73 8.10
C ASN A 91 -12.02 -6.36 8.19
N LYS A 92 -12.06 -5.76 9.40
CA LYS A 92 -12.64 -4.43 9.59
C LYS A 92 -11.82 -3.32 8.91
N GLU A 93 -10.50 -3.44 8.92
CA GLU A 93 -9.61 -2.46 8.27
C GLU A 93 -9.67 -2.58 6.76
N VAL A 94 -9.77 -3.80 6.23
CA VAL A 94 -9.93 -4.05 4.79
C VAL A 94 -11.21 -3.40 4.27
N THR A 95 -12.35 -3.58 4.96
CA THR A 95 -13.63 -2.98 4.55
C THR A 95 -13.60 -1.44 4.56
N ASN A 96 -12.91 -0.83 5.53
CA ASN A 96 -12.78 0.63 5.58
C ASN A 96 -11.96 1.19 4.42
N LEU A 97 -10.90 0.50 4.00
CA LEU A 97 -10.05 0.89 2.86
C LEU A 97 -10.78 0.80 1.51
N ASP A 98 -11.76 -0.09 1.38
CA ASP A 98 -12.60 -0.19 0.17
C ASP A 98 -13.67 0.91 0.14
N THR A 99 -14.23 1.26 1.30
CA THR A 99 -15.25 2.33 1.42
C THR A 99 -14.65 3.70 1.07
N GLU A 100 -13.41 3.98 1.49
CA GLU A 100 -12.71 5.23 1.14
C GLU A 100 -12.29 5.30 -0.34
N LYS A 101 -12.21 4.16 -1.05
CA LYS A 101 -11.98 4.16 -2.51
C LYS A 101 -13.26 4.41 -3.31
N GLU A 102 -14.42 3.99 -2.82
CA GLU A 102 -15.71 4.32 -3.46
C GLU A 102 -16.06 5.81 -3.33
N ASP A 103 -15.80 6.44 -2.18
CA ASP A 103 -16.09 7.87 -1.95
C ASP A 103 -15.18 8.83 -2.76
N VAL A 104 -14.06 8.36 -3.35
CA VAL A 104 -13.19 9.18 -4.22
C VAL A 104 -13.59 9.11 -5.70
N ILE A 105 -14.41 8.12 -6.10
CA ILE A 105 -14.80 7.93 -7.51
C ILE A 105 -16.06 8.73 -7.88
N THR A 106 -16.92 9.11 -6.93
CA THR A 106 -18.18 9.82 -7.25
C THR A 106 -18.08 11.34 -7.46
N ASP A 107 -16.91 11.96 -7.31
CA ASP A 107 -16.77 13.43 -7.45
C ASP A 107 -15.94 13.90 -8.67
N LYS A 108 -15.57 13.02 -9.61
CA LYS A 108 -14.78 13.41 -10.80
C LYS A 108 -15.44 13.22 -12.16
N GLU A 109 -16.65 12.70 -12.24
CA GLU A 109 -17.43 12.67 -13.49
C GLU A 109 -18.75 13.43 -13.28
N ASP A 110 -18.74 14.76 -13.42
CA ASP A 110 -19.88 15.54 -13.98
C ASP A 110 -19.64 17.06 -13.95
N LYS A 111 -18.63 17.56 -14.68
CA LYS A 111 -18.56 18.99 -15.07
C LYS A 111 -18.16 19.20 -16.52
N LEU A 112 -18.74 18.42 -17.43
CA LEU A 112 -18.71 18.74 -18.85
C LEU A 112 -20.12 18.81 -19.45
N HIS A 113 -21.00 19.62 -18.88
CA HIS A 113 -22.20 20.08 -19.55
C HIS A 113 -22.38 21.59 -19.35
N ASP A 114 -22.66 22.29 -20.45
CA ASP A 114 -22.99 23.72 -20.59
C ASP A 114 -21.88 24.77 -20.64
N VAL A 115 -20.93 24.63 -21.58
CA VAL A 115 -20.37 25.82 -22.24
C VAL A 115 -21.26 26.18 -23.43
N LYS A 116 -22.28 27.01 -23.19
CA LYS A 116 -23.03 27.69 -24.26
C LYS A 116 -22.12 28.73 -24.93
N ILE A 117 -21.30 28.28 -25.88
CA ILE A 117 -20.58 29.19 -26.78
C ILE A 117 -21.64 29.86 -27.66
N LYS A 118 -21.99 31.11 -27.34
CA LYS A 118 -22.66 31.97 -28.31
C LYS A 118 -21.63 32.31 -29.39
N PRO A 119 -21.89 32.09 -30.69
CA PRO A 119 -21.03 32.64 -31.73
C PRO A 119 -21.18 34.16 -31.69
N THR A 120 -20.13 34.86 -31.25
CA THR A 120 -20.02 36.31 -31.43
C THR A 120 -19.74 36.56 -32.90
N ILE A 121 -20.81 36.78 -33.65
CA ILE A 121 -20.73 37.33 -35.01
C ILE A 121 -20.20 38.76 -34.88
N GLN A 122 -18.95 38.99 -35.26
CA GLN A 122 -18.47 40.32 -35.56
C GLN A 122 -18.93 40.68 -36.97
N ASN A 123 -20.03 41.43 -37.06
CA ASN A 123 -20.40 42.16 -38.26
C ASN A 123 -19.35 43.24 -38.51
N VAL A 124 -18.38 42.98 -39.38
CA VAL A 124 -17.59 44.04 -40.01
C VAL A 124 -18.36 44.50 -41.24
N GLU A 125 -18.93 45.70 -41.13
CA GLU A 125 -19.70 46.41 -42.14
C GLU A 125 -18.91 46.53 -43.45
N LYS A 126 -19.41 45.89 -44.50
CA LYS A 126 -19.02 46.17 -45.88
C LYS A 126 -19.79 47.42 -46.34
N LYS A 127 -19.31 48.61 -45.97
CA LYS A 127 -19.73 49.84 -46.66
C LYS A 127 -18.98 49.95 -47.98
N ARG A 128 -19.73 49.72 -49.06
CA ARG A 128 -19.45 50.29 -50.38
C ARG A 128 -19.42 51.80 -50.23
N ASN A 129 -18.43 52.45 -50.84
CA ASN A 129 -18.61 53.78 -51.41
C ASN A 129 -18.11 53.70 -52.85
N ASP A 130 -19.00 54.12 -53.74
CA ASP A 130 -18.78 54.34 -55.16
C ASP A 130 -17.90 55.57 -55.38
N GLU A 131 -16.94 55.48 -56.31
CA GLU A 131 -16.58 56.49 -57.32
C GLU A 131 -15.59 55.88 -58.34
#